data_AF-A0A261FTX8-F1
#
_entry.id   AF-A0A261FTX8-F1
#
_cell.length_a   1.000
_cell.length_b   1.000
_cell.length_c   1.000
_cell.angle_alpha   90.00
_cell.angle_beta   90.00
_cell.angle_gamma   90.00
#
_symmetry.space_group_name_H-M   'P 1'
#
loop_
_entity.id
_entity.type
_entity.pdbx_description
1 polymer ?
#
loop_
_entity_poly.entity_id
_entity_poly.type
_entity_poly.pdbx_seq_one_letter_code
_entity_poly.pdbx_strand_id
1 'polypeptide(L)' 'MIPISLTPAQARLVALSPIDGAQDLYVSTMVGIPQARVRGECLRLRREAWKQSIARAGHPSLGERTRR' A
#
# COMPACT_ATOMS: atom_id res chain seq x y z
N MET A 1 -4.97 4.35 16.83
CA MET A 1 -4.76 4.99 15.51
C MET A 1 -6.04 4.84 14.71
N ILE A 2 -6.75 5.93 14.37
CA ILE A 2 -8.02 5.84 13.62
C ILE A 2 -7.73 5.34 12.20
N PRO A 3 -8.41 4.28 11.72
CA PRO A 3 -8.25 3.77 10.36
C PRO A 3 -8.78 4.77 9.34
N ILE A 4 -8.07 4.91 8.23
CA ILE A 4 -8.44 5.84 7.16
C ILE A 4 -9.22 5.06 6.11
N SER A 5 -10.43 5.53 5.80
CA SER A 5 -11.22 5.00 4.68
C SER A 5 -10.86 5.75 3.40
N LEU A 6 -10.23 5.07 2.45
CA LEU A 6 -9.91 5.61 1.13
C LEU A 6 -10.84 5.01 0.08
N THR A 7 -11.32 5.83 -0.85
CA THR A 7 -11.96 5.31 -2.06
C THR A 7 -10.94 4.58 -2.93
N PRO A 8 -11.36 3.69 -3.86
CA PRO A 8 -10.44 3.00 -4.76
C PRO A 8 -9.55 3.95 -5.58
N ALA A 9 -10.08 5.11 -5.99
CA ALA A 9 -9.34 6.13 -6.71
C ALA A 9 -8.27 6.79 -5.81
N GLN A 10 -8.63 7.15 -4.59
CA GLN A 10 -7.70 7.71 -3.61
C GLN A 10 -6.61 6.72 -3.23
N ALA A 11 -6.94 5.44 -3.01
CA ALA A 11 -5.96 4.40 -2.73
C ALA A 11 -4.95 4.23 -3.88
N ARG A 12 -5.41 4.30 -5.14
CA ARG A 12 -4.51 4.31 -6.31
C ARG A 12 -3.58 5.50 -6.31
N LEU A 13 -4.11 6.70 -6.06
CA LEU A 13 -3.31 7.93 -6.02
C LEU A 13 -2.22 7.85 -4.95
N VAL A 14 -2.57 7.40 -3.74
CA VAL A 14 -1.61 7.20 -2.63
C VAL A 14 -0.56 6.14 -2.97
N ALA A 15 -0.98 5.01 -3.55
CA ALA A 15 -0.07 3.92 -3.91
C ALA A 15 0.92 4.29 -5.02
N LEU A 16 0.57 5.22 -5.91
CA LEU A 16 1.43 5.71 -6.99
C LEU A 16 2.39 6.81 -6.56
N SER A 17 2.19 7.42 -5.39
CA SER A 17 3.08 8.47 -4.87
C SER A 17 4.54 8.00 -4.77
N PRO A 18 5.52 8.84 -5.16
CA PRO A 18 6.94 8.60 -4.89
C PRO A 18 7.22 8.34 -3.39
N ILE A 19 8.11 7.39 -3.07
CA ILE A 19 8.46 7.01 -1.68
C ILE A 19 9.37 8.05 -1.01
N ASP A 20 10.03 8.89 -1.80
CA ASP A 20 10.88 10.00 -1.35
C ASP A 20 10.09 11.15 -0.73
N GLY A 21 8.75 11.10 -0.79
CA GLY A 21 7.85 12.06 -0.15
C GLY A 21 7.67 13.35 -0.95
N ALA A 22 8.24 13.45 -2.15
CA ALA A 22 8.20 14.66 -2.96
C ALA A 22 6.76 15.11 -3.31
N GLN A 23 5.79 14.20 -3.26
CA GLN A 23 4.37 14.47 -3.58
C GLN A 23 3.44 14.31 -2.36
N ASP A 24 3.97 14.13 -1.15
CA ASP A 24 3.14 13.83 0.01
C ASP A 24 2.15 14.95 0.32
N LEU A 25 2.54 16.22 0.12
CA LEU A 25 1.66 17.37 0.29
C LEU A 25 0.52 17.40 -0.74
N TYR A 26 0.81 17.09 -2.01
CA TYR A 26 -0.19 17.04 -3.07
C TYR A 26 -1.21 15.93 -2.80
N VAL A 27 -0.72 14.72 -2.48
CA VAL A 27 -1.56 13.55 -2.17
C VAL A 27 -2.38 13.80 -0.91
N SER A 28 -1.78 14.39 0.13
CA SER A 28 -2.46 14.83 1.35
C SER A 28 -3.66 15.70 1.03
N THR A 29 -3.47 16.74 0.21
CA THR A 29 -4.54 17.67 -0.19
C THR A 29 -5.62 16.99 -1.04
N MET A 30 -5.23 16.17 -2.01
CA MET A 30 -6.17 15.49 -2.92
C MET A 30 -7.03 14.44 -2.22
N VAL A 31 -6.52 13.83 -1.16
CA VAL A 31 -7.13 12.66 -0.50
C VAL A 31 -7.70 13.02 0.89
N GLY A 32 -7.34 14.16 1.45
CA GLY A 32 -7.82 14.61 2.76
C GLY A 32 -7.18 13.84 3.93
N ILE A 33 -5.96 13.34 3.74
CA ILE A 33 -5.20 12.60 4.76
C ILE A 33 -4.00 13.41 5.22
N PRO A 34 -3.63 13.40 6.51
CA PRO A 34 -2.46 14.12 6.98
C PRO A 34 -1.19 13.69 6.24
N GLN A 35 -0.36 14.64 5.80
CA GLN A 35 0.91 14.39 5.12
C GLN A 35 1.78 13.36 5.85
N ALA A 36 1.86 13.44 7.19
CA ALA A 36 2.60 12.50 8.03
C ALA A 36 2.12 11.03 7.91
N ARG A 37 0.91 10.80 7.41
CA ARG A 37 0.32 9.46 7.22
C ARG A 37 0.39 8.96 5.79
N VAL A 38 0.59 9.83 4.80
CA VAL A 38 0.63 9.46 3.37
C VAL A 38 1.65 8.36 3.11
N ARG A 39 2.87 8.52 3.62
CA ARG A 39 3.95 7.54 3.44
C ARG A 39 3.64 6.17 4.04
N GLY A 40 3.10 6.15 5.26
CA GLY A 40 2.71 4.91 5.94
C GLY A 40 1.61 4.18 5.16
N GLU A 41 0.63 4.93 4.65
CA GLU A 41 -0.49 4.38 3.90
C GLU A 41 -0.07 3.90 2.51
N CYS A 42 0.84 4.61 1.85
CA CYS A 42 1.46 4.17 0.59
C CYS A 42 2.16 2.82 0.74
N LEU A 43 2.99 2.66 1.78
CA LEU A 43 3.68 1.40 2.07
C LEU A 43 2.71 0.26 2.38
N ARG A 44 1.64 0.56 3.13
CA ARG A 44 0.58 -0.42 3.43
C ARG A 44 -0.11 -0.89 2.15
N LEU A 45 -0.56 0.04 1.32
CA LEU A 45 -1.28 -0.26 0.06
C LEU A 45 -0.41 -1.05 -0.93
N ARG A 46 0.87 -0.69 -1.08
CA ARG A 46 1.82 -1.45 -1.92
C ARG A 46 2.04 -2.87 -1.42
N ARG A 47 2.16 -3.03 -0.09
CA ARG A 47 2.31 -4.36 0.53
C ARG A 47 1.09 -5.24 0.30
N GLU A 48 -0.11 -4.68 0.43
CA GLU A 48 -1.35 -5.41 0.16
C GLU A 48 -1.48 -5.75 -1.33
N ALA A 49 -1.15 -4.83 -2.23
CA ALA A 49 -1.12 -5.09 -3.66
C ALA A 49 -0.15 -6.23 -4.02
N TRP A 50 1.03 -6.24 -3.39
CA TRP A 50 2.03 -7.30 -3.58
C TRP A 50 1.54 -8.66 -3.05
N LYS A 51 0.96 -8.72 -1.85
CA LYS A 51 0.37 -9.96 -1.30
C LYS A 51 -0.70 -10.52 -2.23
N GLN A 52 -1.58 -9.66 -2.76
CA GLN A 52 -2.61 -10.07 -3.71
C GLN A 52 -2.01 -10.53 -5.04
N SER A 53 -0.92 -9.93 -5.49
CA SER A 53 -0.19 -10.36 -6.68
C SER A 53 0.39 -11.76 -6.51
N ILE A 54 1.00 -12.05 -5.35
CA ILE A 54 1.54 -13.39 -5.04
C ILE A 54 0.43 -14.43 -4.93
N ALA A 55 -0.65 -14.10 -4.22
CA ALA A 55 -1.80 -14.99 -4.08
C ALA A 55 -2.42 -15.34 -5.45
N ARG A 56 -2.51 -14.36 -6.36
CA ARG A 56 -2.98 -14.59 -7.74
C ARG A 56 -1.99 -15.35 -8.62
N ALA A 57 -0.69 -15.14 -8.42
CA ALA A 57 0.35 -15.87 -9.16
C ALA A 57 0.47 -17.34 -8.72
N GLY A 58 -0.30 -17.78 -7.71
CA GLY A 58 -0.27 -19.15 -7.23
C GLY A 58 1.09 -19.57 -6.70
N HIS A 59 1.95 -18.63 -6.29
CA HIS A 59 3.25 -18.96 -5.71
C HIS A 59 3.00 -19.57 -4.33
N PRO A 60 3.16 -20.90 -4.15
CA PRO A 60 3.08 -21.47 -2.82
C PRO A 60 4.22 -20.83 -2.02
N SER A 61 3.86 -20.22 -0.90
CA SER A 61 4.81 -19.88 0.14
C SER A 61 5.76 -21.06 0.34
N LEU A 62 7.06 -20.80 0.37
CA LEU A 62 8.14 -21.72 0.74
C LEU A 62 7.86 -22.37 2.12
N GLY A 63 6.95 -23.34 2.14
CA GLY A 63 6.47 -24.07 3.31
C GLY A 63 6.42 -25.58 3.10
N GLU A 64 6.66 -26.06 1.88
CA GLU A 64 6.84 -27.48 1.57
C GLU A 64 8.33 -27.82 1.45
N ARG A 65 9.09 -27.56 2.51
CA ARG A 65 10.48 -28.06 2.64
C ARG A 65 10.76 -28.61 4.03
N THR A 66 9.79 -29.31 4.60
CA THR A 66 9.98 -30.13 5.81
C THR A 66 9.02 -31.32 5.76
N ARG A 67 9.29 -32.22 4.82
CA ARG A 67 8.89 -33.62 4.96
C ARG A 67 9.97 -34.49 4.33
N ARG A 68 11.02 -34.73 5.11
CA ARG A 68 11.86 -35.92 5.03
C ARG A 68 12.08 -36.41 6.44
#